data_AF-A0A5Q4BPN0-F1
#
_entry.id   AF-A0A5Q4BPN0-F1
#
_cell.length_a   1.000
_cell.length_b   1.000
_cell.length_c   1.000
_cell.angle_alpha   90.00
_cell.angle_beta   90.00
_cell.angle_gamma   90.00
#
_symmetry.space_group_name_H-M   'P 1'
#
loop_
_entity.id
_entity.type
_entity.pdbx_description
1 polymer ?
#
loop_
_entity_poly.entity_id
_entity_poly.type
_entity_poly.pdbx_seq_one_letter_code
_entity_poly.pdbx_strand_id
1 'polypeptide(L)'
;MTTTDYTVPVSGLDELKKHLDDLVSAPETPLEPKLLDDVELQLNETNIPPLLPTLLPNLTTILKTTPHDPSPIVSLTIKLLSPVPFTQTLQLADESSLIAALRSPAPSANLLALAILAKAASSPSDAALLSLMPRVLEELIRRWLSAPQVEVGEKATRVLGDILEVDCELPPPPAPSAPSTLGHELTRRRHAPGQGRVWRRIFHDRDLFALVLSLARGHDPADDAALSPRQLSLAQGRVLRIIPRLATLNIAEIAASPFPDLTGSADSGLLQLAALHMVDKTDTLMHLNLVDFFETLMSVMRVAEHSHRTMGILRDLVRQAIRNDDVLKMALLSLHDRTVPEESDALRTFIRDVMA
;
A
#
# COMPACT_ATOMS: atom_id res chain seq x y z
N MET A 1 47.62 4.55 -2.14
CA MET A 1 46.76 5.75 -2.29
C MET A 1 45.49 5.47 -1.53
N THR A 2 45.36 6.06 -0.34
CA THR A 2 44.23 5.91 0.57
C THR A 2 43.06 6.75 0.06
N THR A 3 41.97 6.10 -0.33
CA THR A 3 40.68 6.75 -0.55
C THR A 3 40.19 7.29 0.78
N THR A 4 40.39 8.58 1.03
CA THR A 4 39.72 9.31 2.10
C THR A 4 38.24 9.41 1.73
N ASP A 5 37.41 8.62 2.41
CA ASP A 5 35.96 8.76 2.37
C ASP A 5 35.59 10.16 2.86
N TYR A 6 35.23 11.04 1.94
CA TYR A 6 34.67 12.35 2.23
C TYR A 6 33.26 12.17 2.80
N THR A 7 33.16 11.83 4.09
CA THR A 7 31.90 11.92 4.82
C THR A 7 31.64 13.39 5.09
N VAL A 8 30.52 13.90 4.55
CA VAL A 8 30.08 15.27 4.81
C VAL A 8 29.83 15.41 6.32
N PRO A 9 30.49 16.35 7.01
CA PRO A 9 30.33 16.49 8.46
C PRO A 9 28.89 16.89 8.79
N VAL A 10 28.30 16.20 9.77
CA VAL A 10 26.95 16.46 10.27
C VAL A 10 27.06 17.30 11.54
N SER A 11 26.59 18.54 11.48
CA SER A 11 26.56 19.45 12.62
C SER A 11 25.49 18.99 13.62
N GLY A 12 25.79 19.02 14.93
CA GLY A 12 24.86 18.57 15.97
C GLY A 12 24.91 17.07 16.28
N LEU A 13 25.78 16.31 15.58
CA LEU A 13 25.79 14.84 15.70
C LEU A 13 26.25 14.36 17.08
N ASP A 14 27.25 15.02 17.68
CA ASP A 14 27.76 14.61 18.98
C ASP A 14 26.79 15.02 20.11
N GLU A 15 26.13 16.17 19.97
CA GLU A 15 25.01 16.57 20.81
C GLU A 15 23.86 15.56 20.71
N LEU A 16 23.50 15.13 19.49
CA LEU A 16 22.46 14.13 19.27
C LEU A 16 22.83 12.80 19.94
N LYS A 17 24.06 12.29 19.74
CA LYS A 17 24.50 11.03 20.37
C LYS A 17 24.35 11.09 21.88
N LYS A 18 24.83 12.17 22.49
CA LYS A 18 24.70 12.40 23.93
C LYS A 18 23.23 12.42 24.36
N HIS A 19 22.38 13.13 23.64
CA HIS A 19 20.95 13.18 23.93
C HIS A 19 20.28 11.80 23.83
N LEU A 20 20.65 10.98 22.83
CA LEU A 20 20.17 9.61 22.70
C LEU A 20 20.65 8.72 23.84
N ASP A 21 21.90 8.86 24.30
CA ASP A 21 22.43 8.12 25.45
C ASP A 21 21.70 8.50 26.76
N ASP A 22 21.39 9.80 26.94
CA ASP A 22 20.61 10.32 28.06
C ASP A 22 19.18 9.76 28.06
N LEU A 23 18.53 9.68 26.89
CA LEU A 23 17.19 9.07 26.72
C LEU A 23 17.18 7.57 26.99
N VAL A 24 18.22 6.84 26.57
CA VAL A 24 18.35 5.40 26.88
C VAL A 24 18.53 5.19 28.38
N SER A 25 19.31 6.04 29.05
CA SER A 25 19.59 5.96 30.47
C SER A 25 18.40 6.41 31.34
N ALA A 26 17.66 7.41 30.87
CA ALA A 26 16.51 8.00 31.54
C ALA A 26 15.38 8.27 30.52
N PRO A 27 14.47 7.30 30.29
CA PRO A 27 13.41 7.40 29.27
C PRO A 27 12.45 8.58 29.46
N GLU A 28 12.31 9.07 30.70
CA GLU A 28 11.49 10.24 31.03
C GLU A 28 12.11 11.57 30.56
N THR A 29 13.36 11.59 30.12
CA THR A 29 14.02 12.79 29.58
C THR A 29 13.21 13.34 28.40
N PRO A 30 12.84 14.63 28.38
CA PRO A 30 12.12 15.22 27.27
C PRO A 30 12.91 15.11 25.97
N LEU A 31 12.25 14.73 24.88
CA LEU A 31 12.85 14.77 23.54
C LEU A 31 13.18 16.22 23.15
N GLU A 32 14.27 16.41 22.41
CA GLU A 32 14.65 17.68 21.78
C GLU A 32 14.37 17.63 20.26
N PRO A 33 13.16 18.00 19.78
CA PRO A 33 12.78 17.81 18.38
C PRO A 33 13.65 18.61 17.41
N LYS A 34 14.05 19.83 17.79
CA LYS A 34 14.91 20.67 16.95
C LYS A 34 16.26 20.01 16.66
N LEU A 35 16.87 19.38 17.66
CA LEU A 35 18.15 18.69 17.51
C LEU A 35 18.01 17.49 16.56
N LEU A 36 16.93 16.73 16.71
CA LEU A 36 16.60 15.59 15.83
C LEU A 36 16.38 16.06 14.39
N ASP A 37 15.56 17.09 14.20
CA ASP A 37 15.22 17.65 12.89
C ASP A 37 16.45 18.23 12.19
N ASP A 38 17.27 19.03 12.89
CA ASP A 38 18.47 19.67 12.34
C ASP A 38 19.49 18.62 11.87
N VAL A 39 19.66 17.52 12.61
CA VAL A 39 20.52 16.41 12.19
C VAL A 39 19.88 15.65 11.03
N GLU A 40 18.58 15.34 11.09
CA GLU A 40 17.87 14.60 10.04
C GLU A 40 17.99 15.29 8.67
N LEU A 41 17.85 16.62 8.63
CA LEU A 41 17.93 17.43 7.41
C LEU A 41 19.30 17.32 6.70
N GLN A 42 20.36 17.01 7.45
CA GLN A 42 21.72 16.85 6.93
C GLN A 42 22.00 15.40 6.44
N LEU A 43 21.12 14.45 6.74
CA LEU A 43 21.30 13.05 6.38
C LEU A 43 21.00 12.75 4.90
N ASN A 44 21.90 12.02 4.26
CA ASN A 44 21.83 11.60 2.87
C ASN A 44 22.45 10.21 2.68
N GLU A 45 22.33 9.67 1.48
CA GLU A 45 22.74 8.30 1.18
C GLU A 45 24.24 8.02 1.41
N THR A 46 25.10 9.05 1.42
CA THR A 46 26.55 8.88 1.62
C THR A 46 26.96 8.94 3.09
N ASN A 47 26.29 9.76 3.90
CA ASN A 47 26.63 9.90 5.32
C ASN A 47 25.78 9.01 6.26
N ILE A 48 24.66 8.44 5.80
CA ILE A 48 23.85 7.51 6.60
C ILE A 48 24.61 6.22 6.95
N PRO A 49 25.21 5.48 5.99
CA PRO A 49 25.81 4.17 6.28
C PRO A 49 26.79 4.13 7.47
N PRO A 50 27.74 5.08 7.63
CA PRO A 50 28.65 5.07 8.77
C PRO A 50 27.96 5.39 10.12
N LEU A 51 26.79 6.04 10.09
CA LEU A 51 26.05 6.42 11.31
C LEU A 51 25.12 5.31 11.82
N LEU A 52 24.73 4.37 10.95
CA LEU A 52 23.81 3.27 11.31
C LEU A 52 24.22 2.52 12.57
N PRO A 53 25.48 2.04 12.72
CA PRO A 53 25.87 1.24 13.88
C PRO A 53 25.85 2.03 15.19
N THR A 54 25.93 3.36 15.10
CA THR A 54 26.01 4.24 16.28
C THR A 54 24.62 4.70 16.71
N LEU A 55 23.75 5.08 15.77
CA LEU A 55 22.47 5.69 16.10
C LEU A 55 21.33 4.67 16.23
N LEU A 56 21.27 3.66 15.38
CA LEU A 56 20.13 2.74 15.33
C LEU A 56 19.90 1.94 16.63
N PRO A 57 20.93 1.44 17.36
CA PRO A 57 20.71 0.71 18.60
C PRO A 57 20.00 1.55 19.66
N ASN A 58 20.43 2.81 19.84
CA ASN A 58 19.83 3.74 20.79
C ASN A 58 18.40 4.10 20.37
N LEU A 59 18.18 4.45 19.10
CA LEU A 59 16.84 4.77 18.59
C LEU A 59 15.87 3.61 18.77
N THR A 60 16.31 2.37 18.49
CA THR A 60 15.49 1.16 18.68
C THR A 60 15.13 0.95 20.15
N THR A 61 16.06 1.25 21.06
CA THR A 61 15.81 1.15 22.51
C THR A 61 14.81 2.21 22.96
N ILE A 62 15.00 3.46 22.55
CA ILE A 62 14.12 4.60 22.89
C ILE A 62 12.70 4.36 22.38
N LEU A 63 12.53 3.87 21.15
CA LEU A 63 11.21 3.56 20.59
C LEU A 63 10.42 2.52 21.40
N LYS A 64 11.10 1.67 22.19
CA LYS A 64 10.48 0.65 23.03
C LYS A 64 10.20 1.12 24.45
N THR A 65 10.84 2.19 24.91
CA THR A 65 10.83 2.62 26.32
C THR A 65 10.29 4.01 26.56
N THR A 66 10.26 4.87 25.53
CA THR A 66 9.90 6.29 25.72
C THR A 66 8.41 6.45 26.08
N PRO A 67 8.09 7.26 27.12
CA PRO A 67 6.73 7.66 27.44
C PRO A 67 6.25 8.86 26.61
N HIS A 68 7.16 9.52 25.88
CA HIS A 68 6.90 10.72 25.09
C HIS A 68 6.35 10.37 23.71
N ASP A 69 5.86 11.38 22.98
CA ASP A 69 5.47 11.22 21.58
C ASP A 69 6.68 10.75 20.74
N PRO A 70 6.65 9.53 20.15
CA PRO A 70 7.81 8.97 19.46
C PRO A 70 8.04 9.60 18.08
N SER A 71 7.19 10.52 17.62
CA SER A 71 7.20 11.04 16.25
C SER A 71 8.57 11.60 15.78
N PRO A 72 9.30 12.42 16.56
CA PRO A 72 10.63 12.92 16.15
C PRO A 72 11.67 11.79 15.99
N ILE A 73 11.66 10.82 16.91
CA ILE A 73 12.57 9.65 16.87
C ILE A 73 12.23 8.75 15.68
N VAL A 74 10.94 8.57 15.40
CA VAL A 74 10.47 7.79 14.26
C VAL A 74 10.94 8.41 12.94
N SER A 75 10.81 9.72 12.76
CA SER A 75 11.21 10.41 11.51
C SER A 75 12.67 10.15 11.17
N LEU A 76 13.55 10.41 12.14
CA LEU A 76 14.99 10.14 12.04
C LEU A 76 15.27 8.65 11.78
N THR A 77 14.54 7.75 12.46
CA THR A 77 14.71 6.30 12.27
C THR A 77 14.33 5.87 10.85
N ILE A 78 13.22 6.38 10.30
CA ILE A 78 12.80 6.11 8.92
C ILE A 78 13.89 6.59 7.95
N LYS A 79 14.43 7.79 8.17
CA LYS A 79 15.50 8.36 7.33
C LYS A 79 16.75 7.47 7.35
N LEU A 80 17.21 7.07 8.54
CA LEU A 80 18.37 6.19 8.71
C LEU A 80 18.15 4.80 8.12
N LEU A 81 16.95 4.24 8.25
CA LEU A 81 16.64 2.94 7.66
C LEU A 81 16.51 2.99 6.14
N SER A 82 16.37 4.16 5.50
CA SER A 82 16.15 4.29 4.05
C SER A 82 17.09 3.42 3.19
N PRO A 83 18.43 3.48 3.33
CA PRO A 83 19.36 2.64 2.55
C PRO A 83 19.47 1.18 3.01
N VAL A 84 18.88 0.82 4.16
CA VAL A 84 19.02 -0.53 4.73
C VAL A 84 18.11 -1.53 4.00
N PRO A 85 18.63 -2.68 3.52
CA PRO A 85 17.81 -3.72 2.88
C PRO A 85 16.76 -4.33 3.83
N PHE A 86 15.73 -4.93 3.27
CA PHE A 86 14.63 -5.53 4.05
C PHE A 86 15.13 -6.58 5.05
N THR A 87 15.94 -7.53 4.59
CA THR A 87 16.51 -8.61 5.42
C THR A 87 17.33 -8.10 6.60
N GLN A 88 18.14 -7.07 6.40
CA GLN A 88 18.92 -6.45 7.46
C GLN A 88 18.03 -5.66 8.44
N THR A 89 16.96 -5.05 7.92
CA THR A 89 15.99 -4.34 8.77
C THR A 89 15.26 -5.32 9.70
N LEU A 90 14.92 -6.53 9.24
CA LEU A 90 14.29 -7.56 10.06
C LEU A 90 15.18 -8.09 11.19
N GLN A 91 16.50 -7.95 11.10
CA GLN A 91 17.42 -8.27 12.19
C GLN A 91 17.33 -7.25 13.34
N LEU A 92 16.86 -6.03 13.04
CA LEU A 92 16.70 -4.94 14.00
C LEU A 92 15.25 -4.85 14.53
N ALA A 93 14.28 -5.01 13.62
CA ALA A 93 12.86 -5.03 13.90
C ALA A 93 12.29 -6.39 13.52
N ASP A 94 12.29 -7.29 14.50
CA ASP A 94 11.74 -8.63 14.36
C ASP A 94 10.21 -8.61 14.14
N GLU A 95 9.65 -9.78 13.82
CA GLU A 95 8.21 -9.94 13.54
C GLU A 95 7.34 -9.37 14.67
N SER A 96 7.74 -9.60 15.93
CA SER A 96 6.99 -9.13 17.10
C SER A 96 6.99 -7.60 17.21
N SER A 97 8.14 -6.95 16.94
CA SER A 97 8.25 -5.49 16.93
C SER A 97 7.42 -4.86 15.82
N LEU A 98 7.38 -5.48 14.63
CA LEU A 98 6.53 -5.01 13.52
C LEU A 98 5.04 -5.10 13.85
N ILE A 99 4.61 -6.22 14.43
CA ILE A 99 3.23 -6.41 14.89
C ILE A 99 2.86 -5.34 15.94
N ALA A 100 3.72 -5.13 16.93
CA ALA A 100 3.50 -4.12 17.97
C ALA A 100 3.39 -2.70 17.37
N ALA A 101 4.28 -2.35 16.45
CA ALA A 101 4.28 -1.05 15.78
C ALA A 101 3.05 -0.86 14.87
N LEU A 102 2.58 -1.90 14.18
CA LEU A 102 1.33 -1.89 13.41
C LEU A 102 0.09 -1.81 14.29
N ARG A 103 0.11 -2.33 15.53
CA ARG A 103 -1.01 -2.23 16.47
C ARG A 103 -1.03 -0.93 17.25
N SER A 104 0.10 -0.25 17.35
CA SER A 104 0.24 0.99 18.11
C SER A 104 -0.83 2.03 17.73
N PRO A 105 -1.41 2.75 18.71
CA PRO A 105 -2.30 3.87 18.45
C PRO A 105 -1.55 5.09 17.88
N ALA A 106 -0.21 5.14 18.01
CA ALA A 106 0.61 6.22 17.51
C ALA A 106 0.78 6.12 15.98
N PRO A 107 0.35 7.13 15.19
CA PRO A 107 0.47 7.10 13.73
C PRO A 107 1.92 6.97 13.26
N SER A 108 2.86 7.62 13.94
CA SER A 108 4.29 7.54 13.66
C SER A 108 4.82 6.11 13.77
N ALA A 109 4.44 5.37 14.81
CA ALA A 109 4.82 3.96 14.94
C ALA A 109 4.28 3.10 13.77
N ASN A 110 3.04 3.33 13.34
CA ASN A 110 2.49 2.64 12.16
C ASN A 110 3.27 3.01 10.89
N LEU A 111 3.60 4.29 10.70
CA LEU A 111 4.38 4.76 9.55
C LEU A 111 5.79 4.16 9.52
N LEU A 112 6.43 3.98 10.67
CA LEU A 112 7.72 3.27 10.77
C LEU A 112 7.58 1.82 10.30
N ALA A 113 6.59 1.08 10.82
CA ALA A 113 6.35 -0.29 10.40
C ALA A 113 6.08 -0.39 8.90
N LEU A 114 5.24 0.51 8.36
CA LEU A 114 4.95 0.58 6.93
C LEU A 114 6.19 0.98 6.10
N ALA A 115 7.08 1.82 6.61
CA ALA A 115 8.35 2.16 5.95
C ALA A 115 9.29 0.96 5.87
N ILE A 116 9.32 0.12 6.91
CA ILE A 116 10.07 -1.15 6.91
C ILE A 116 9.44 -2.14 5.92
N LEU A 117 8.12 -2.33 5.97
CA LEU A 117 7.40 -3.25 5.07
C LEU A 117 7.47 -2.81 3.60
N ALA A 118 7.54 -1.51 3.32
CA ALA A 118 7.76 -0.99 1.96
C ALA A 118 9.02 -1.57 1.29
N LYS A 119 10.03 -1.94 2.08
CA LYS A 119 11.28 -2.55 1.59
C LYS A 119 11.06 -3.97 1.05
N ALA A 120 9.99 -4.65 1.46
CA ALA A 120 9.63 -5.94 0.88
C ALA A 120 9.29 -5.84 -0.62
N ALA A 121 8.95 -4.64 -1.10
CA ALA A 121 8.73 -4.36 -2.52
C ALA A 121 10.04 -4.03 -3.29
N SER A 122 11.22 -4.20 -2.68
CA SER A 122 12.50 -3.99 -3.39
C SER A 122 12.86 -5.14 -4.33
N SER A 123 12.43 -6.37 -4.02
CA SER A 123 12.68 -7.54 -4.87
C SER A 123 11.62 -8.63 -4.68
N PRO A 124 11.40 -9.51 -5.67
CA PRO A 124 10.51 -10.67 -5.50
C PRO A 124 10.91 -11.59 -4.35
N SER A 125 12.21 -11.68 -4.04
CA SER A 125 12.72 -12.46 -2.92
C SER A 125 12.33 -11.87 -1.58
N ASP A 126 12.36 -10.54 -1.44
CA ASP A 126 11.96 -9.87 -0.20
C ASP A 126 10.44 -9.98 0.03
N ALA A 127 9.62 -9.84 -1.03
CA ALA A 127 8.19 -10.10 -0.95
C ALA A 127 7.89 -11.55 -0.56
N ALA A 128 8.64 -12.50 -1.12
CA ALA A 128 8.55 -13.91 -0.74
C ALA A 128 8.93 -14.15 0.73
N LEU A 129 9.92 -13.45 1.28
CA LEU A 129 10.24 -13.51 2.71
C LEU A 129 9.08 -12.97 3.55
N LEU A 130 8.46 -11.86 3.16
CA LEU A 130 7.29 -11.32 3.86
C LEU A 130 6.11 -12.33 3.88
N SER A 131 5.93 -13.11 2.81
CA SER A 131 4.87 -14.14 2.75
C SER A 131 5.00 -15.26 3.78
N LEU A 132 6.17 -15.38 4.44
CA LEU A 132 6.45 -16.32 5.52
C LEU A 132 6.04 -15.78 6.91
N MET A 133 5.65 -14.51 7.01
CA MET A 133 5.21 -13.83 8.24
C MET A 133 3.70 -13.51 8.19
N PRO A 134 2.80 -14.52 8.26
CA PRO A 134 1.37 -14.33 8.03
C PRO A 134 0.71 -13.37 9.03
N ARG A 135 1.21 -13.31 10.28
CA ARG A 135 0.69 -12.39 11.30
C ARG A 135 1.03 -10.93 11.01
N VAL A 136 2.18 -10.67 10.38
CA VAL A 136 2.53 -9.32 9.91
C VAL A 136 1.62 -8.90 8.76
N LEU A 137 1.31 -9.82 7.84
CA LEU A 137 0.35 -9.54 6.76
C LEU A 137 -1.06 -9.27 7.31
N GLU A 138 -1.50 -10.04 8.31
CA GLU A 138 -2.78 -9.81 9.00
C GLU A 138 -2.85 -8.40 9.57
N GLU A 139 -1.81 -7.97 10.31
CA GLU A 139 -1.75 -6.64 10.90
C GLU A 139 -1.58 -5.53 9.86
N LEU A 140 -0.90 -5.80 8.74
CA LEU A 140 -0.83 -4.87 7.62
C LEU A 140 -2.22 -4.65 7.00
N ILE A 141 -3.00 -5.70 6.76
CA ILE A 141 -4.37 -5.61 6.23
C ILE A 141 -5.28 -4.88 7.20
N ARG A 142 -5.20 -5.24 8.49
CA ARG A 142 -5.95 -4.58 9.56
C ARG A 142 -5.62 -3.10 9.63
N ARG A 143 -4.33 -2.73 9.67
CA ARG A 143 -3.91 -1.33 9.70
C ARG A 143 -4.31 -0.59 8.42
N TRP A 144 -4.24 -1.25 7.27
CA TRP A 144 -4.66 -0.69 5.99
C TRP A 144 -6.13 -0.28 6.01
N LEU A 145 -7.04 -1.14 6.46
CA LEU A 145 -8.48 -0.88 6.39
C LEU A 145 -9.04 -0.18 7.63
N SER A 146 -8.47 -0.41 8.82
CA SER A 146 -9.02 0.13 10.08
C SER A 146 -8.34 1.42 10.56
N ALA A 147 -7.22 1.86 9.98
CA ALA A 147 -6.53 3.08 10.43
C ALA A 147 -7.45 4.31 10.34
N PRO A 148 -7.66 5.06 11.44
CA PRO A 148 -8.44 6.30 11.40
C PRO A 148 -7.66 7.45 10.74
N GLN A 149 -6.33 7.41 10.76
CA GLN A 149 -5.48 8.41 10.11
C GLN A 149 -5.38 8.13 8.60
N VAL A 150 -5.65 9.16 7.81
CA VAL A 150 -5.63 9.06 6.33
C VAL A 150 -4.23 8.70 5.83
N GLU A 151 -3.20 9.38 6.33
CA GLU A 151 -1.80 9.16 5.93
C GLU A 151 -1.30 7.72 6.14
N VAL A 152 -1.69 7.08 7.25
CA VAL A 152 -1.34 5.69 7.56
C VAL A 152 -2.03 4.75 6.58
N GLY A 153 -3.33 4.93 6.36
CA GLY A 153 -4.10 4.15 5.40
C GLY A 153 -3.57 4.28 3.97
N GLU A 154 -3.26 5.51 3.53
CA GLU A 154 -2.70 5.77 2.20
C GLU A 154 -1.30 5.19 2.02
N LYS A 155 -0.46 5.25 3.06
CA LYS A 155 0.85 4.58 3.03
C LYS A 155 0.67 3.06 2.96
N ALA A 156 -0.27 2.49 3.71
CA ALA A 156 -0.54 1.05 3.69
C ALA A 156 -1.08 0.59 2.33
N THR A 157 -2.01 1.33 1.70
CA THR A 157 -2.49 1.08 0.33
C THR A 157 -1.32 0.99 -0.65
N ARG A 158 -0.41 1.98 -0.59
CA ARG A 158 0.78 2.01 -1.46
C ARG A 158 1.72 0.84 -1.20
N VAL A 159 2.05 0.58 0.07
CA VAL A 159 2.94 -0.54 0.46
C VAL A 159 2.37 -1.87 -0.01
N LEU A 160 1.09 -2.12 0.24
CA LEU A 160 0.43 -3.36 -0.18
C LEU A 160 0.43 -3.52 -1.70
N GLY A 161 0.10 -2.43 -2.42
CA GLY A 161 0.13 -2.42 -3.88
C GLY A 161 1.54 -2.65 -4.45
N ASP A 162 2.56 -2.05 -3.85
CA ASP A 162 3.96 -2.21 -4.27
C ASP A 162 4.46 -3.64 -4.05
N ILE A 163 4.11 -4.25 -2.92
CA ILE A 163 4.45 -5.64 -2.62
C ILE A 163 3.75 -6.60 -3.59
N LEU A 164 2.44 -6.42 -3.80
CA LEU A 164 1.66 -7.24 -4.73
C LEU A 164 2.14 -7.07 -6.18
N GLU A 165 2.53 -5.86 -6.58
CA GLU A 165 3.13 -5.65 -7.88
C GLU A 165 4.40 -6.49 -8.05
N VAL A 166 5.37 -6.32 -7.17
CA VAL A 166 6.68 -7.00 -7.26
C VAL A 166 6.55 -8.53 -7.13
N ASP A 167 5.57 -9.00 -6.36
CA ASP A 167 5.29 -10.43 -6.18
C ASP A 167 4.44 -11.03 -7.33
N CYS A 168 3.82 -10.23 -8.20
CA CYS A 168 2.94 -10.77 -9.26
C CYS A 168 3.69 -11.77 -10.17
N GLU A 169 3.18 -13.00 -10.26
CA GLU A 169 3.79 -14.10 -11.01
C GLU A 169 3.62 -14.01 -12.53
N LEU A 170 2.71 -13.16 -13.01
CA LEU A 170 2.51 -12.98 -14.44
C LEU A 170 3.70 -12.21 -15.05
N PRO A 171 4.09 -12.54 -16.29
CA PRO A 171 5.17 -11.83 -16.98
C PRO A 171 4.98 -10.31 -16.96
N PRO A 172 6.07 -9.53 -16.88
CA PRO A 172 5.97 -8.10 -17.06
C PRO A 172 5.45 -7.79 -18.47
N PRO A 173 4.63 -6.75 -18.64
CA PRO A 173 4.21 -6.33 -19.97
C PRO A 173 5.45 -5.94 -20.80
N PRO A 174 5.43 -6.18 -22.12
CA PRO A 174 6.50 -5.75 -23.01
C PRO A 174 6.67 -4.23 -22.94
N ALA A 175 7.91 -3.76 -23.21
CA ALA A 175 8.20 -2.34 -23.17
C ALA A 175 7.25 -1.58 -24.12
N PRO A 176 6.60 -0.50 -23.64
CA PRO A 176 5.66 0.23 -24.49
C PRO A 176 6.39 0.87 -25.67
N SER A 177 5.78 0.79 -26.84
CA SER A 177 6.28 1.43 -28.07
C SER A 177 6.14 2.95 -28.07
N ALA A 178 5.37 3.53 -27.12
CA ALA A 178 5.20 4.96 -26.94
C ALA A 178 5.10 5.35 -25.45
N PRO A 179 5.56 6.56 -25.06
CA PRO A 179 5.41 7.04 -23.69
C PRO A 179 3.94 7.42 -23.41
N SER A 180 3.22 6.59 -22.64
CA SER A 180 1.95 6.97 -22.01
C SER A 180 2.25 7.52 -20.61
N THR A 181 1.71 8.70 -20.30
CA THR A 181 1.93 9.37 -19.01
C THR A 181 1.05 8.81 -17.89
N LEU A 182 -0.16 8.31 -18.18
CA LEU A 182 -1.12 7.88 -17.15
C LEU A 182 -0.83 6.49 -16.55
N GLY A 183 -0.42 5.52 -17.38
CA GLY A 183 -0.22 4.13 -16.92
C GLY A 183 1.06 3.91 -16.10
N HIS A 184 2.06 4.78 -16.24
CA HIS A 184 3.36 4.61 -15.59
C HIS A 184 3.38 4.97 -14.09
N GLU A 185 2.44 5.78 -13.61
CA GLU A 185 2.43 6.17 -12.18
C GLU A 185 1.85 5.08 -11.28
N LEU A 186 0.97 4.22 -11.81
CA LEU A 186 0.25 3.21 -11.03
C LEU A 186 0.96 1.86 -10.98
N THR A 187 1.84 1.56 -11.93
CA THR A 187 2.62 0.30 -11.96
C THR A 187 4.10 0.58 -12.22
N ARG A 188 4.97 0.15 -11.30
CA ARG A 188 6.42 0.14 -11.51
C ARG A 188 6.79 -0.88 -12.58
N ARG A 189 7.73 -0.52 -13.47
CA ARG A 189 8.25 -1.47 -14.47
C ARG A 189 8.91 -2.66 -13.78
N ARG A 190 8.27 -3.82 -13.89
CA ARG A 190 8.83 -5.11 -13.44
C ARG A 190 9.80 -5.61 -14.50
N HIS A 191 10.99 -6.05 -14.09
CA HIS A 191 11.99 -6.62 -14.99
C HIS A 191 11.88 -8.15 -15.12
N ALA A 192 11.24 -8.80 -14.15
CA ALA A 192 11.02 -10.24 -14.12
C ALA A 192 9.70 -10.55 -13.40
N PRO A 193 9.10 -11.74 -13.64
CA PRO A 193 7.97 -12.22 -12.85
C PRO A 193 8.34 -12.41 -11.37
N GLY A 194 7.36 -12.18 -10.49
CA GLY A 194 7.44 -12.45 -9.06
C GLY A 194 7.14 -13.92 -8.70
N GLN A 195 6.94 -14.21 -7.41
CA GLN A 195 6.70 -15.58 -6.92
C GLN A 195 5.23 -15.89 -6.60
N GLY A 196 4.35 -14.90 -6.67
CA GLY A 196 2.92 -15.00 -6.37
C GLY A 196 2.60 -15.45 -4.95
N ARG A 197 3.54 -15.37 -4.00
CA ARG A 197 3.36 -15.91 -2.65
C ARG A 197 2.49 -15.00 -1.79
N VAL A 198 2.68 -13.70 -1.87
CA VAL A 198 1.86 -12.70 -1.17
C VAL A 198 0.46 -12.64 -1.78
N TRP A 199 0.36 -12.75 -3.12
CA TRP A 199 -0.93 -12.90 -3.79
C TRP A 199 -1.73 -14.08 -3.21
N ARG A 200 -1.12 -15.28 -3.17
CA ARG A 200 -1.76 -16.46 -2.59
C ARG A 200 -2.10 -16.29 -1.11
N ARG A 201 -1.27 -15.59 -0.34
CA ARG A 201 -1.60 -15.26 1.06
C ARG A 201 -2.83 -14.36 1.16
N ILE A 202 -3.03 -13.40 0.28
CA ILE A 202 -4.14 -12.44 0.43
C ILE A 202 -5.45 -13.00 -0.16
N PHE A 203 -5.37 -13.69 -1.29
CA PHE A 203 -6.56 -14.11 -2.04
C PHE A 203 -6.92 -15.60 -1.86
N HIS A 204 -5.96 -16.45 -1.49
CA HIS A 204 -6.15 -17.90 -1.31
C HIS A 204 -5.95 -18.40 0.14
N ASP A 205 -5.59 -17.52 1.08
CA ASP A 205 -5.68 -17.80 2.51
C ASP A 205 -7.05 -17.34 3.00
N ARG A 206 -7.85 -18.28 3.50
CA ARG A 206 -9.24 -18.00 3.87
C ARG A 206 -9.34 -16.94 4.95
N ASP A 207 -8.43 -16.95 5.92
CA ASP A 207 -8.51 -16.09 7.09
C ASP A 207 -8.15 -14.64 6.72
N LEU A 208 -7.10 -14.45 5.91
CA LEU A 208 -6.71 -13.12 5.43
C LEU A 208 -7.73 -12.55 4.44
N PHE A 209 -8.28 -13.38 3.55
CA PHE A 209 -9.32 -12.93 2.64
C PHE A 209 -10.61 -12.56 3.38
N ALA A 210 -11.03 -13.39 4.35
CA ALA A 210 -12.16 -13.09 5.22
C ALA A 210 -11.96 -11.79 6.01
N LEU A 211 -10.75 -11.53 6.50
CA LEU A 211 -10.41 -10.28 7.19
C LEU A 211 -10.62 -9.06 6.29
N VAL A 212 -10.13 -9.09 5.03
CA VAL A 212 -10.34 -8.01 4.05
C VAL A 212 -11.84 -7.74 3.88
N LEU A 213 -12.64 -8.78 3.67
CA LEU A 213 -14.09 -8.65 3.46
C LEU A 213 -14.81 -8.15 4.71
N SER A 214 -14.43 -8.64 5.89
CA SER A 214 -15.01 -8.23 7.17
C SER A 214 -14.78 -6.74 7.43
N LEU A 215 -13.54 -6.28 7.27
CA LEU A 215 -13.17 -4.88 7.48
C LEU A 215 -13.84 -3.95 6.46
N ALA A 216 -13.95 -4.37 5.19
CA ALA A 216 -14.67 -3.63 4.16
C ALA A 216 -16.20 -3.59 4.37
N ARG A 217 -16.74 -4.47 5.24
CA ARG A 217 -18.13 -4.47 5.71
C ARG A 217 -18.30 -3.75 7.06
N GLY A 218 -17.23 -3.20 7.63
CA GLY A 218 -17.28 -2.43 8.86
C GLY A 218 -17.17 -3.27 10.12
N HIS A 219 -16.75 -4.53 10.02
CA HIS A 219 -16.58 -5.41 11.15
C HIS A 219 -15.12 -5.85 11.28
N ASP A 220 -14.53 -5.62 12.45
CA ASP A 220 -13.23 -6.16 12.78
C ASP A 220 -13.41 -7.44 13.62
N PRO A 221 -12.98 -8.63 13.16
CA PRO A 221 -13.13 -9.86 13.95
C PRO A 221 -12.39 -9.89 15.29
N ALA A 222 -11.41 -8.99 15.52
CA ALA A 222 -10.69 -8.93 16.79
C ALA A 222 -11.18 -7.82 17.72
N ASP A 223 -12.11 -6.98 17.26
CA ASP A 223 -12.76 -5.94 18.05
C ASP A 223 -14.28 -6.10 17.91
N ASP A 224 -14.96 -6.44 19.00
CA ASP A 224 -16.42 -6.64 18.99
C ASP A 224 -17.19 -5.37 18.56
N ALA A 225 -16.53 -4.20 18.52
CA ALA A 225 -17.10 -2.97 18.02
C ALA A 225 -17.07 -2.87 16.47
N ALA A 226 -18.22 -2.52 15.89
CA ALA A 226 -18.28 -2.15 14.47
C ALA A 226 -17.49 -0.84 14.21
N LEU A 227 -16.86 -0.76 13.04
CA LEU A 227 -16.23 0.47 12.56
C LEU A 227 -17.28 1.59 12.49
N SER A 228 -16.88 2.81 12.86
CA SER A 228 -17.76 3.97 12.66
C SER A 228 -18.10 4.14 11.17
N PRO A 229 -19.24 4.78 10.81
CA PRO A 229 -19.60 5.01 9.42
C PRO A 229 -18.49 5.68 8.61
N ARG A 230 -17.79 6.64 9.21
CA ARG A 230 -16.63 7.31 8.61
C ARG A 230 -15.48 6.33 8.33
N GLN A 231 -15.16 5.44 9.28
CA GLN A 231 -14.10 4.45 9.09
C GLN A 231 -14.48 3.42 8.03
N LEU A 232 -15.76 3.01 7.96
CA LEU A 232 -16.27 2.15 6.89
C LEU A 232 -16.06 2.80 5.51
N SER A 233 -16.49 4.06 5.33
CA SER A 233 -16.28 4.80 4.08
C SER A 233 -14.79 4.89 3.70
N LEU A 234 -13.90 5.11 4.68
CA LEU A 234 -12.45 5.11 4.46
C LEU A 234 -11.93 3.73 4.03
N ALA A 235 -12.34 2.66 4.71
CA ALA A 235 -11.94 1.29 4.39
C ALA A 235 -12.37 0.92 2.96
N GLN A 236 -13.63 1.18 2.61
CA GLN A 236 -14.18 0.93 1.28
C GLN A 236 -13.47 1.76 0.20
N GLY A 237 -13.22 3.05 0.47
CA GLY A 237 -12.45 3.91 -0.43
C GLY A 237 -11.03 3.39 -0.68
N ARG A 238 -10.36 2.85 0.34
CA ARG A 238 -9.02 2.25 0.19
C ARG A 238 -9.04 0.97 -0.64
N VAL A 239 -10.05 0.13 -0.48
CA VAL A 239 -10.27 -1.05 -1.34
C VAL A 239 -10.47 -0.62 -2.79
N LEU A 240 -11.34 0.36 -3.05
CA LEU A 240 -11.58 0.89 -4.40
C LEU A 240 -10.31 1.47 -5.02
N ARG A 241 -9.42 2.10 -4.23
CA ARG A 241 -8.16 2.69 -4.73
C ARG A 241 -7.11 1.67 -5.16
N ILE A 242 -7.02 0.50 -4.49
CA ILE A 242 -5.99 -0.49 -4.83
C ILE A 242 -6.38 -1.36 -6.03
N ILE A 243 -7.69 -1.63 -6.21
CA ILE A 243 -8.18 -2.60 -7.18
C ILE A 243 -7.79 -2.28 -8.64
N PRO A 244 -7.90 -1.04 -9.16
CA PRO A 244 -7.50 -0.74 -10.54
C PRO A 244 -6.05 -1.12 -10.84
N ARG A 245 -5.14 -0.85 -9.90
CA ARG A 245 -3.73 -1.26 -10.00
C ARG A 245 -3.55 -2.78 -9.96
N LEU A 246 -4.33 -3.49 -9.15
CA LEU A 246 -4.27 -4.96 -9.12
C LEU A 246 -4.88 -5.59 -10.39
N ALA A 247 -5.89 -4.95 -10.98
CA ALA A 247 -6.52 -5.41 -12.21
C ALA A 247 -5.55 -5.39 -13.40
N THR A 248 -4.70 -4.35 -13.51
CA THR A 248 -3.65 -4.29 -14.54
C THR A 248 -2.58 -5.35 -14.36
N LEU A 249 -2.40 -5.88 -13.15
CA LEU A 249 -1.44 -6.93 -12.85
C LEU A 249 -2.01 -8.32 -13.10
N ASN A 250 -3.17 -8.63 -12.52
CA ASN A 250 -3.85 -9.91 -12.67
C ASN A 250 -5.34 -9.78 -12.31
N ILE A 251 -6.15 -9.24 -13.24
CA ILE A 251 -7.60 -9.11 -13.02
C ILE A 251 -8.28 -10.45 -12.70
N ALA A 252 -7.80 -11.56 -13.27
CA ALA A 252 -8.42 -12.86 -13.09
C ALA A 252 -8.36 -13.34 -11.64
N GLU A 253 -7.26 -13.05 -10.95
CA GLU A 253 -7.04 -13.43 -9.55
C GLU A 253 -7.95 -12.66 -8.59
N ILE A 254 -8.16 -11.37 -8.84
CA ILE A 254 -9.05 -10.54 -7.99
C ILE A 254 -10.53 -10.65 -8.38
N ALA A 255 -10.83 -11.20 -9.57
CA ALA A 255 -12.17 -11.36 -10.10
C ALA A 255 -12.86 -12.67 -9.70
N ALA A 256 -12.14 -13.61 -9.12
CA ALA A 256 -12.70 -14.87 -8.64
C ALA A 256 -12.24 -15.11 -7.20
N SER A 257 -12.90 -16.02 -6.51
CA SER A 257 -12.46 -16.46 -5.19
C SER A 257 -12.65 -17.96 -5.04
N PRO A 258 -11.68 -18.67 -4.43
CA PRO A 258 -11.89 -20.07 -4.04
C PRO A 258 -12.86 -20.22 -2.86
N PHE A 259 -13.40 -19.12 -2.31
CA PHE A 259 -14.25 -19.09 -1.11
C PHE A 259 -15.68 -18.59 -1.43
N PRO A 260 -16.50 -19.39 -2.16
CA PRO A 260 -17.86 -19.00 -2.51
C PRO A 260 -18.77 -18.78 -1.28
N ASP A 261 -18.43 -19.37 -0.13
CA ASP A 261 -19.10 -19.13 1.15
C ASP A 261 -18.94 -17.67 1.63
N LEU A 262 -17.82 -17.02 1.31
CA LEU A 262 -17.54 -15.64 1.70
C LEU A 262 -18.06 -14.62 0.67
N THR A 263 -18.02 -14.98 -0.61
CA THR A 263 -18.32 -14.09 -1.73
C THR A 263 -19.73 -14.27 -2.32
N GLY A 264 -20.41 -15.37 -1.98
CA GLY A 264 -21.72 -15.74 -2.50
C GLY A 264 -21.69 -16.47 -3.85
N SER A 265 -20.56 -16.46 -4.57
CA SER A 265 -20.37 -17.17 -5.84
C SER A 265 -18.88 -17.38 -6.13
N ALA A 266 -18.53 -18.50 -6.76
CA ALA A 266 -17.15 -18.78 -7.18
C ALA A 266 -16.62 -17.77 -8.22
N ASP A 267 -17.53 -17.18 -9.01
CA ASP A 267 -17.21 -16.17 -10.03
C ASP A 267 -17.17 -14.74 -9.46
N SER A 268 -17.19 -14.60 -8.14
CA SER A 268 -17.12 -13.31 -7.44
C SER A 268 -15.89 -13.27 -6.55
N GLY A 269 -14.93 -12.44 -6.93
CA GLY A 269 -13.78 -12.09 -6.11
C GLY A 269 -13.92 -10.72 -5.45
N LEU A 270 -12.81 -10.19 -4.95
CA LEU A 270 -12.76 -8.85 -4.36
C LEU A 270 -13.21 -7.77 -5.35
N LEU A 271 -12.89 -7.91 -6.64
CA LEU A 271 -13.27 -6.97 -7.69
C LEU A 271 -14.79 -6.82 -7.80
N GLN A 272 -15.52 -7.93 -7.95
CA GLN A 272 -16.98 -7.92 -8.09
C GLN A 272 -17.64 -7.42 -6.82
N LEU A 273 -17.17 -7.88 -5.66
CA LEU A 273 -17.72 -7.45 -4.38
C LEU A 273 -17.55 -5.94 -4.18
N ALA A 274 -16.35 -5.41 -4.41
CA ALA A 274 -16.08 -3.98 -4.28
C ALA A 274 -16.89 -3.13 -5.26
N ALA A 275 -16.92 -3.55 -6.52
CA ALA A 275 -17.52 -2.77 -7.60
C ALA A 275 -19.06 -2.83 -7.63
N LEU A 276 -19.68 -3.93 -7.16
CA LEU A 276 -21.12 -4.18 -7.31
C LEU A 276 -21.88 -4.20 -5.98
N HIS A 277 -21.23 -4.54 -4.86
CA HIS A 277 -21.93 -4.90 -3.62
C HIS A 277 -21.43 -4.20 -2.36
N MET A 278 -20.24 -3.58 -2.39
CA MET A 278 -19.63 -2.96 -1.22
C MET A 278 -20.16 -1.55 -0.94
N VAL A 279 -20.43 -0.77 -1.99
CA VAL A 279 -20.81 0.64 -1.88
C VAL A 279 -22.32 0.80 -1.78
N ASP A 280 -22.78 1.48 -0.72
CA ASP A 280 -24.13 2.02 -0.65
C ASP A 280 -24.23 3.26 -1.56
N LYS A 281 -24.96 3.13 -2.67
CA LYS A 281 -25.14 4.21 -3.65
C LYS A 281 -26.04 5.34 -3.16
N THR A 282 -26.74 5.17 -2.03
CA THR A 282 -27.53 6.26 -1.42
C THR A 282 -26.64 7.29 -0.73
N ASP A 283 -25.44 6.90 -0.30
CA ASP A 283 -24.38 7.82 0.10
C ASP A 283 -23.74 8.41 -1.16
N THR A 284 -24.05 9.68 -1.44
CA THR A 284 -23.58 10.39 -2.63
C THR A 284 -22.05 10.46 -2.70
N LEU A 285 -21.34 10.62 -1.57
CA LEU A 285 -19.87 10.68 -1.58
C LEU A 285 -19.27 9.33 -1.91
N MET A 286 -19.84 8.25 -1.36
CA MET A 286 -19.40 6.90 -1.69
C MET A 286 -19.77 6.49 -3.11
N HIS A 287 -20.90 6.95 -3.63
CA HIS A 287 -21.26 6.75 -5.05
C HIS A 287 -20.27 7.46 -5.98
N LEU A 288 -19.85 8.69 -5.66
CA LEU A 288 -18.81 9.39 -6.42
C LEU A 288 -17.46 8.66 -6.36
N ASN A 289 -17.09 8.07 -5.21
CA ASN A 289 -15.89 7.23 -5.12
C ASN A 289 -16.00 5.98 -6.02
N LEU A 290 -17.20 5.39 -6.15
CA LEU A 290 -17.43 4.26 -7.06
C LEU A 290 -17.30 4.69 -8.53
N VAL A 291 -17.79 5.89 -8.89
CA VAL A 291 -17.63 6.45 -10.23
C VAL A 291 -16.15 6.68 -10.54
N ASP A 292 -15.40 7.32 -9.65
CA ASP A 292 -13.96 7.54 -9.77
C ASP A 292 -13.18 6.22 -9.91
N PHE A 293 -13.58 5.19 -9.16
CA PHE A 293 -13.05 3.83 -9.30
C PHE A 293 -13.21 3.29 -10.71
N PHE A 294 -14.40 3.36 -11.29
CA PHE A 294 -14.65 2.85 -12.64
C PHE A 294 -13.95 3.69 -13.72
N GLU A 295 -13.89 5.01 -13.57
CA GLU A 295 -13.13 5.90 -14.47
C GLU A 295 -11.64 5.55 -14.45
N THR A 296 -11.09 5.35 -13.26
CA THR A 296 -9.70 4.92 -13.08
C THR A 296 -9.48 3.54 -13.69
N LEU A 297 -10.35 2.56 -13.37
CA LEU A 297 -10.27 1.19 -13.91
C LEU A 297 -10.29 1.19 -15.43
N MET A 298 -11.20 1.93 -16.07
CA MET A 298 -11.28 2.03 -17.53
C MET A 298 -10.03 2.68 -18.13
N SER A 299 -9.52 3.73 -17.50
CA SER A 299 -8.33 4.45 -17.97
C SER A 299 -7.08 3.58 -17.92
N VAL A 300 -6.87 2.83 -16.84
CA VAL A 300 -5.69 1.97 -16.68
C VAL A 300 -5.81 0.66 -17.45
N MET A 301 -7.00 0.08 -17.50
CA MET A 301 -7.21 -1.15 -18.24
C MET A 301 -7.01 -0.88 -19.74
N ARG A 302 -7.43 0.26 -20.30
CA ARG A 302 -7.19 0.59 -21.72
C ARG A 302 -5.76 0.34 -22.20
N VAL A 303 -4.76 0.63 -21.35
CA VAL A 303 -3.33 0.53 -21.70
C VAL A 303 -2.68 -0.78 -21.24
N ALA A 304 -3.37 -1.57 -20.42
CA ALA A 304 -2.90 -2.88 -19.98
C ALA A 304 -2.99 -3.91 -21.13
N GLU A 305 -2.20 -4.97 -21.09
CA GLU A 305 -2.37 -6.07 -22.03
C GLU A 305 -3.61 -6.90 -21.69
N HIS A 306 -4.42 -7.22 -22.70
CA HIS A 306 -5.63 -8.01 -22.50
C HIS A 306 -5.57 -9.36 -23.17
N SER A 307 -5.86 -10.39 -22.38
CA SER A 307 -6.37 -11.64 -22.93
C SER A 307 -7.88 -11.52 -23.21
N HIS A 308 -8.42 -12.42 -24.04
CA HIS A 308 -9.88 -12.52 -24.22
C HIS A 308 -10.62 -12.71 -22.87
N ARG A 309 -10.00 -13.45 -21.93
CA ARG A 309 -10.54 -13.64 -20.58
C ARG A 309 -10.58 -12.33 -19.79
N THR A 310 -9.50 -11.55 -19.83
CA THR A 310 -9.40 -10.22 -19.18
C THR A 310 -10.50 -9.29 -19.68
N MET A 311 -10.71 -9.21 -21.00
CA MET A 311 -11.78 -8.39 -21.57
C MET A 311 -13.18 -8.88 -21.22
N GLY A 312 -13.39 -10.19 -21.17
CA GLY A 312 -14.67 -10.79 -20.75
C GLY A 312 -15.04 -10.35 -19.33
N ILE A 313 -14.11 -10.48 -18.39
CA ILE A 313 -14.29 -10.07 -16.98
C ILE A 313 -14.64 -8.57 -16.90
N LEU A 314 -13.89 -7.72 -17.60
CA LEU A 314 -14.11 -6.27 -17.57
C LEU A 314 -15.48 -5.88 -18.16
N ARG A 315 -15.86 -6.46 -19.31
CA ARG A 315 -17.17 -6.23 -19.95
C ARG A 315 -18.31 -6.64 -19.01
N ASP A 316 -18.23 -7.83 -18.43
CA ASP A 316 -19.29 -8.33 -17.56
C ASP A 316 -19.42 -7.49 -16.28
N LEU A 317 -18.30 -7.03 -15.71
CA LEU A 317 -18.29 -6.12 -14.56
C LEU A 317 -18.96 -4.78 -14.90
N VAL A 318 -18.52 -4.12 -15.96
CA VAL A 318 -19.02 -2.80 -16.35
C VAL A 318 -20.50 -2.88 -16.75
N ARG A 319 -20.90 -3.89 -17.53
CA ARG A 319 -22.30 -4.09 -17.95
C ARG A 319 -23.23 -4.27 -16.75
N GLN A 320 -22.80 -4.99 -15.72
CA GLN A 320 -23.56 -5.14 -14.49
C GLN A 320 -23.65 -3.83 -13.71
N ALA A 321 -22.54 -3.10 -13.58
CA ALA A 321 -22.48 -1.87 -12.82
C ALA A 321 -23.38 -0.75 -13.37
N ILE A 322 -23.42 -0.60 -14.70
CA ILE A 322 -24.19 0.47 -15.37
C ILE A 322 -25.68 0.17 -15.53
N ARG A 323 -26.12 -1.08 -15.31
CA ARG A 323 -27.50 -1.52 -15.63
C ARG A 323 -28.57 -0.63 -15.00
N ASN A 324 -28.34 -0.17 -13.78
CA ASN A 324 -29.26 0.68 -13.01
C ASN A 324 -28.53 1.90 -12.43
N ASP A 325 -27.51 2.41 -13.12
CA ASP A 325 -26.67 3.52 -12.64
C ASP A 325 -26.35 4.49 -13.79
N ASP A 326 -27.31 5.38 -14.07
CA ASP A 326 -27.19 6.35 -15.16
C ASP A 326 -26.07 7.36 -14.90
N VAL A 327 -25.78 7.67 -13.63
CA VAL A 327 -24.67 8.57 -13.25
C VAL A 327 -23.35 7.95 -13.68
N LEU A 328 -23.09 6.70 -13.27
CA LEU A 328 -21.90 5.97 -13.68
C LEU A 328 -21.83 5.82 -15.21
N LYS A 329 -22.94 5.45 -15.84
CA LYS A 329 -22.99 5.27 -17.30
C LYS A 329 -22.61 6.54 -18.05
N MET A 330 -23.14 7.69 -17.64
CA MET A 330 -22.84 9.00 -18.25
C MET A 330 -21.42 9.46 -17.94
N ALA A 331 -20.92 9.19 -16.74
CA ALA A 331 -19.55 9.48 -16.34
C ALA A 331 -18.53 8.74 -17.21
N LEU A 332 -18.77 7.45 -17.47
CA LEU A 332 -17.94 6.64 -18.37
C LEU A 332 -18.03 7.09 -19.82
N LEU A 333 -19.24 7.35 -20.35
CA LEU A 333 -19.39 7.80 -21.74
C LEU A 333 -18.71 9.16 -21.99
N SER A 334 -18.66 10.05 -20.99
CA SER A 334 -18.03 11.38 -21.09
C SER A 334 -16.56 11.41 -20.68
N LEU A 335 -15.97 10.28 -20.25
CA LEU A 335 -14.59 10.25 -19.73
C LEU A 335 -13.55 10.68 -20.77
N HIS A 336 -13.74 10.30 -22.02
CA HIS A 336 -12.85 10.67 -23.12
C HIS A 336 -12.85 12.18 -23.42
N ASP A 337 -13.92 12.91 -23.11
CA ASP A 337 -13.99 14.37 -23.28
C ASP A 337 -13.19 15.11 -22.20
N ARG A 338 -12.91 14.44 -21.07
CA ARG A 338 -12.11 14.95 -19.95
C ARG A 338 -10.66 14.43 -19.96
N THR A 339 -10.29 13.66 -20.97
CA THR A 339 -8.95 13.09 -21.14
C THR A 339 -8.15 13.94 -22.14
N VAL A 340 -6.81 13.89 -22.05
CA VAL A 340 -5.94 14.59 -23.00
C VAL A 340 -6.24 14.18 -24.46
N PRO A 341 -6.18 15.12 -25.43
CA PRO A 341 -6.59 14.86 -26.81
C PRO A 341 -5.91 13.66 -27.46
N GLU A 342 -4.65 13.41 -27.12
CA GLU A 342 -3.82 12.32 -27.66
C GLU A 342 -4.34 10.93 -27.26
N GLU A 343 -5.04 10.82 -26.13
CA GLU A 343 -5.55 9.55 -25.61
C GLU A 343 -7.08 9.40 -25.78
N SER A 344 -7.77 10.50 -26.08
CA SER A 344 -9.24 10.59 -26.12
C SER A 344 -9.88 9.59 -27.09
N ASP A 345 -9.41 9.49 -28.34
CA ASP A 345 -10.00 8.58 -29.34
C ASP A 345 -9.78 7.10 -29.01
N ALA A 346 -8.60 6.74 -28.49
CA ALA A 346 -8.31 5.39 -28.04
C ALA A 346 -9.21 5.01 -26.85
N LEU A 347 -9.38 5.92 -25.90
CA LEU A 347 -10.26 5.71 -24.74
C LEU A 347 -11.73 5.62 -25.13
N ARG A 348 -12.21 6.48 -26.04
CA ARG A 348 -13.57 6.42 -26.60
C ARG A 348 -13.85 5.06 -27.24
N THR A 349 -12.90 4.55 -28.03
CA THR A 349 -13.04 3.25 -28.70
C THR A 349 -13.09 2.11 -27.68
N PHE A 350 -12.19 2.14 -26.70
CA PHE A 350 -12.14 1.15 -25.63
C PHE A 350 -13.43 1.13 -24.79
N ILE A 351 -13.94 2.30 -24.40
CA ILE A 351 -15.20 2.41 -23.64
C ILE A 351 -16.36 1.80 -24.42
N ARG A 352 -16.48 2.08 -25.73
CA ARG A 352 -17.53 1.49 -26.57
C ARG A 352 -17.42 -0.03 -26.64
N ASP A 353 -16.21 -0.56 -26.76
CA ASP A 353 -15.96 -2.01 -26.84
C ASP A 353 -16.23 -2.74 -25.50
N VAL A 354 -15.97 -2.08 -24.37
CA VAL A 354 -16.27 -2.64 -23.04
C VAL A 354 -17.76 -2.55 -22.70
N MET A 355 -18.44 -1.50 -23.15
CA MET A 355 -19.87 -1.27 -22.84
C MET A 355 -20.83 -1.92 -23.84
N ALA A 356 -20.36 -2.41 -24.99
CA ALA A 356 -21.15 -3.19 -25.93
C ALA A 356 -21.63 -4.51 -25.31
#